data_AF-A0A8C2A5D2-F1
#
_entry.id   AF-A0A8C2A5D2-F1
#
_cell.length_a   1.000
_cell.length_b   1.000
_cell.length_c   1.000
_cell.angle_alpha   90.00
_cell.angle_beta   90.00
_cell.angle_gamma   90.00
#
_symmetry.space_group_name_H-M   'P 1'
#
loop_
_entity.id
_entity.type
_entity.pdbx_description
1 polymer ?
#
loop_
_entity_poly.entity_id
_entity_poly.type
_entity_poly.pdbx_seq_one_letter_code
_entity_poly.pdbx_strand_id
1 'polypeptide(L)'
;MFLWFVLVLVNLVSVATGTNAAVKVRLTQKGLEYGRQIGIASIQQKLRTIKVPDISGTETVDPIGKVQYSFTGMQIVNLGLPKSALGLVPDTGVMLSIGNGYINLHGNWRVKYLRIIKDSGSFDLAVSELTISTTIAVMSDDTGRPTVSMTNCAATVGSVNVKFHGGASWLYNLFSSFINKALCNALQKQVRNLGCDCPLYHPLDVFLAEVDQYAEIEYSMVGSPVISNTSIDLGLKGEFYNIGQHKEPPFSPTPFSFLSQDTDMIYIGVSAFTINSAGFVYNRAGALRLYITDDMIPSGSPIRLNTKTFGTFIPQIEKMYPGLMMKLLVETVKEPLITFEPNNVTVQASSTVTAYAIQPNSTLSPLFVLNLVSRTRRNNQKFYKII
;
A
#
# COMPACT_ATOMS: atom_id res chain seq x y z
N MET A 1 7.05 17.04 48.73
CA MET A 1 5.83 16.36 48.26
C MET A 1 5.20 17.00 47.01
N PHE A 2 5.56 18.23 46.62
CA PHE A 2 5.05 18.87 45.39
C PHE A 2 5.82 18.47 44.11
N LEU A 3 7.13 18.18 44.22
CA LEU A 3 8.00 17.88 43.08
C LEU A 3 7.69 16.51 42.41
N TRP A 4 7.22 15.53 43.18
CA TRP A 4 6.86 14.21 42.68
C TRP A 4 5.54 14.21 41.90
N PHE A 5 4.57 15.06 42.28
CA PHE A 5 3.33 15.23 41.52
C PHE A 5 3.57 15.88 40.15
N VAL A 6 4.53 16.81 40.05
CA VAL A 6 4.91 17.42 38.76
C VAL A 6 5.59 16.40 37.83
N LEU A 7 6.45 15.52 38.35
CA LEU A 7 7.09 14.47 37.55
C LEU A 7 6.12 13.38 37.07
N VAL A 8 5.05 13.09 37.83
CA VAL A 8 4.00 12.16 37.40
C VAL A 8 3.07 12.79 36.37
N LEU A 9 2.80 14.10 36.44
CA LEU A 9 2.02 14.83 35.42
C LEU A 9 2.77 15.04 34.09
N VAL A 10 4.11 15.14 34.11
CA VAL A 10 4.92 15.25 32.88
C VAL A 10 5.07 13.91 32.15
N ASN A 11 4.81 12.77 32.80
CA ASN A 11 4.80 11.44 32.15
C ASN A 11 3.41 11.01 31.62
N LEU A 12 2.39 11.87 31.72
CA LEU A 12 1.02 11.57 31.25
C LEU A 12 0.61 12.36 30.00
N VAL A 13 1.55 13.08 29.40
CA VAL A 13 1.39 13.63 28.05
C VAL A 13 2.46 13.01 27.15
N SER A 14 2.34 11.72 26.89
CA SER A 14 2.67 11.25 25.55
C SER A 14 1.70 11.98 24.63
N VAL A 15 2.08 13.17 24.16
CA VAL A 15 1.50 13.70 22.92
C VAL A 15 1.86 12.62 21.92
N ALA A 16 0.90 11.74 21.62
CA ALA A 16 0.94 11.03 20.37
C ALA A 16 0.95 12.14 19.33
N THR A 17 2.14 12.51 18.85
CA THR A 17 2.34 13.35 17.68
C THR A 17 1.94 12.51 16.47
N GLY A 18 0.70 12.02 16.45
CA GLY A 18 0.10 11.42 15.29
C GLY A 18 -0.16 12.56 14.32
N THR A 19 0.74 12.77 13.38
CA THR A 19 0.48 13.61 12.22
C THR A 19 -0.79 13.11 11.54
N ASN A 20 -1.77 13.98 11.33
CA ASN A 20 -3.00 13.58 10.66
C ASN A 20 -2.68 13.05 9.26
N ALA A 21 -3.31 11.95 8.87
CA ALA A 21 -3.16 11.41 7.52
C ALA A 21 -3.72 12.42 6.49
N ALA A 22 -2.93 12.79 5.49
CA ALA A 22 -3.42 13.62 4.39
C ALA A 22 -4.04 12.78 3.27
N VAL A 23 -3.65 11.51 3.17
CA VAL A 23 -4.28 10.52 2.30
C VAL A 23 -4.75 9.36 3.15
N LYS A 24 -5.99 8.91 2.94
CA LYS A 24 -6.53 7.71 3.58
C LYS A 24 -6.88 6.70 2.51
N VAL A 25 -6.61 5.42 2.79
CA VAL A 25 -7.01 4.31 1.94
C VAL A 25 -7.84 3.35 2.78
N ARG A 26 -9.08 3.10 2.38
CA ARG A 26 -9.96 2.13 3.03
C ARG A 26 -10.07 0.89 2.15
N LEU A 27 -9.75 -0.27 2.71
CA LEU A 27 -10.03 -1.57 2.12
C LEU A 27 -11.26 -2.17 2.79
N THR A 28 -12.31 -2.43 2.03
CA THR A 28 -13.56 -3.00 2.56
C THR A 28 -13.50 -4.52 2.58
N GLN A 29 -14.48 -5.15 3.24
CA GLN A 29 -14.68 -6.60 3.17
C GLN A 29 -14.77 -7.12 1.72
N LYS A 30 -15.36 -6.34 0.79
CA LYS A 30 -15.43 -6.71 -0.63
C LYS A 30 -14.04 -6.77 -1.27
N GLY A 31 -13.16 -5.82 -0.94
CA GLY A 31 -11.77 -5.82 -1.39
C GLY A 31 -10.96 -6.96 -0.79
N LEU A 32 -11.17 -7.26 0.50
CA LEU A 32 -10.56 -8.41 1.16
C LEU A 32 -10.97 -9.73 0.52
N GLU A 33 -12.25 -9.89 0.20
CA GLU A 33 -12.77 -11.11 -0.45
C GLU A 33 -12.18 -11.31 -1.84
N TYR A 34 -11.98 -10.23 -2.61
CA TYR A 34 -11.24 -10.30 -3.87
C TYR A 34 -9.78 -10.74 -3.64
N GLY A 35 -9.10 -10.12 -2.67
CA GLY A 35 -7.75 -10.50 -2.27
C GLY A 35 -7.63 -11.96 -1.81
N ARG A 36 -8.65 -12.50 -1.12
CA ARG A 36 -8.71 -13.90 -0.69
C ARG A 36 -8.61 -14.85 -1.87
N GLN A 37 -9.35 -14.61 -2.94
CA GLN A 37 -9.38 -15.51 -4.10
C GLN A 37 -7.99 -15.62 -4.76
N ILE A 38 -7.30 -14.49 -4.90
CA ILE A 38 -5.94 -14.42 -5.45
C ILE A 38 -4.92 -15.02 -4.46
N GLY A 39 -5.06 -14.68 -3.17
CA GLY A 39 -4.15 -15.09 -2.11
C GLY A 39 -4.15 -16.60 -1.89
N ILE A 40 -5.32 -17.24 -1.91
CA ILE A 40 -5.43 -18.71 -1.72
C ILE A 40 -4.79 -19.46 -2.88
N ALA A 41 -5.00 -19.04 -4.12
CA ALA A 41 -4.34 -19.64 -5.27
C ALA A 41 -2.81 -19.55 -5.16
N SER A 42 -2.30 -18.38 -4.73
CA SER A 42 -0.87 -18.14 -4.50
C SER A 42 -0.32 -19.01 -3.36
N ILE A 43 -1.05 -19.14 -2.24
CA ILE A 43 -0.72 -20.02 -1.12
C ILE A 43 -0.62 -21.47 -1.60
N GLN A 44 -1.59 -21.96 -2.38
CA GLN A 44 -1.58 -23.32 -2.91
C GLN A 44 -0.36 -23.58 -3.81
N GLN A 45 -0.04 -22.64 -4.70
CA GLN A 45 1.12 -22.76 -5.58
C GLN A 45 2.42 -22.83 -4.77
N LYS A 46 2.60 -21.94 -3.79
CA LYS A 46 3.81 -21.96 -2.95
C LYS A 46 3.89 -23.22 -2.08
N LEU A 47 2.78 -23.67 -1.49
CA LEU A 47 2.77 -24.90 -0.69
C LEU A 47 3.22 -26.11 -1.50
N ARG A 48 2.84 -26.22 -2.78
CA ARG A 48 3.29 -27.32 -3.66
C ARG A 48 4.81 -27.36 -3.89
N THR A 49 5.50 -26.23 -3.76
CA THR A 49 6.97 -26.16 -3.94
C THR A 49 7.76 -26.54 -2.69
N ILE A 50 7.08 -26.79 -1.56
CA ILE A 50 7.76 -27.09 -0.30
C ILE A 50 8.38 -28.47 -0.34
N LYS A 51 9.67 -28.52 0.00
CA LYS A 51 10.33 -29.75 0.42
C LYS A 51 9.97 -30.02 1.88
N VAL A 52 9.18 -31.07 2.11
CA VAL A 52 8.87 -31.52 3.47
C VAL A 52 10.15 -32.13 4.06
N PRO A 53 10.61 -31.70 5.24
CA PRO A 53 11.88 -32.15 5.80
C PRO A 53 11.82 -33.62 6.17
N ASP A 54 12.94 -34.31 6.00
CA ASP A 54 13.11 -35.70 6.41
C ASP A 54 12.94 -35.85 7.93
N ILE A 55 12.42 -36.99 8.33
CA ILE A 55 12.08 -37.33 9.71
C ILE A 55 12.88 -38.55 10.06
N SER A 56 13.44 -38.58 11.26
CA SER A 56 14.00 -39.80 11.80
C SER A 56 13.83 -39.83 13.31
N GLY A 57 13.80 -41.03 13.86
CA GLY A 57 13.57 -41.20 15.28
C GLY A 57 13.77 -42.64 15.72
N THR A 58 13.42 -42.88 16.97
CA THR A 58 13.44 -44.23 17.52
C THR A 58 12.23 -44.43 18.42
N GLU A 59 11.53 -45.54 18.22
CA GLU A 59 10.34 -45.90 18.98
C GLU A 59 10.42 -47.36 19.44
N THR A 60 9.75 -47.68 20.54
CA THR A 60 9.61 -49.05 21.02
C THR A 60 8.27 -49.60 20.55
N VAL A 61 8.28 -50.67 19.77
CA VAL A 61 7.08 -51.32 19.24
C VAL A 61 7.02 -52.75 19.74
N ASP A 62 5.99 -53.10 20.49
CA ASP A 62 5.83 -54.47 20.98
C ASP A 62 5.27 -55.39 19.88
N PRO A 63 5.79 -56.63 19.72
CA PRO A 63 6.86 -57.28 20.48
C PRO A 63 8.28 -57.10 19.87
N ILE A 64 8.46 -56.20 18.89
CA ILE A 64 9.67 -56.05 18.05
C ILE A 64 10.83 -55.35 18.78
N GLY A 65 10.52 -54.56 19.81
CA GLY A 65 11.48 -53.78 20.59
C GLY A 65 11.82 -52.44 19.94
N LYS A 66 13.07 -51.98 20.11
CA LYS A 66 13.52 -50.64 19.68
C LYS A 66 13.73 -50.57 18.16
N VAL A 67 12.93 -49.76 17.48
CA VAL A 67 12.93 -49.54 16.03
C VAL A 67 13.48 -48.14 15.73
N GLN A 68 14.55 -48.06 14.96
CA GLN A 68 14.97 -46.80 14.32
C GLN A 68 14.19 -46.63 13.01
N TYR A 69 13.60 -45.48 12.78
CA TYR A 69 12.86 -45.18 11.55
C TYR A 69 13.37 -43.90 10.90
N SER A 70 13.20 -43.82 9.58
CA SER A 70 13.40 -42.59 8.81
C SER A 70 12.38 -42.49 7.68
N PHE A 71 11.77 -41.31 7.53
CA PHE A 71 10.90 -40.92 6.43
C PHE A 71 11.61 -39.84 5.62
N THR A 72 11.78 -40.07 4.32
CA THR A 72 12.66 -39.25 3.48
C THR A 72 12.05 -38.98 2.12
N GLY A 73 12.50 -37.88 1.49
CA GLY A 73 12.14 -37.57 0.09
C GLY A 73 10.65 -37.33 -0.09
N MET A 74 10.00 -36.75 0.92
CA MET A 74 8.57 -36.46 0.89
C MET A 74 8.24 -35.32 -0.07
N GLN A 75 7.29 -35.57 -0.98
CA GLN A 75 6.84 -34.64 -2.00
C GLN A 75 5.32 -34.51 -1.99
N ILE A 76 4.83 -33.27 -2.09
CA ILE A 76 3.38 -33.00 -2.20
C ILE A 76 2.93 -33.36 -3.62
N VAL A 77 2.05 -34.36 -3.70
CA VAL A 77 1.47 -34.83 -4.96
C VAL A 77 0.22 -34.03 -5.30
N ASN A 78 -0.63 -33.79 -4.30
CA ASN A 78 -1.87 -33.04 -4.48
C ASN A 78 -2.17 -32.20 -3.23
N LEU A 79 -2.75 -31.01 -3.43
CA LEU A 79 -3.10 -30.10 -2.34
C LEU A 79 -4.29 -29.23 -2.75
N GLY A 80 -5.29 -29.17 -1.88
CA GLY A 80 -6.49 -28.38 -2.06
C GLY A 80 -6.88 -27.62 -0.80
N LEU A 81 -7.27 -26.35 -0.96
CA LEU A 81 -7.79 -25.48 0.10
C LEU A 81 -9.19 -24.98 -0.30
N PRO A 82 -10.21 -25.87 -0.33
CA PRO A 82 -11.48 -25.59 -0.99
C PRO A 82 -12.38 -24.60 -0.24
N LYS A 83 -12.30 -24.55 1.10
CA LYS A 83 -13.02 -23.57 1.92
C LYS A 83 -12.03 -22.63 2.57
N SER A 84 -12.19 -21.34 2.34
CA SER A 84 -11.43 -20.30 3.02
C SER A 84 -12.30 -19.07 3.24
N ALA A 85 -12.03 -18.36 4.33
CA ALA A 85 -12.73 -17.15 4.73
C ALA A 85 -11.73 -16.16 5.34
N LEU A 86 -12.05 -14.87 5.21
CA LEU A 86 -11.37 -13.78 5.91
C LEU A 86 -12.34 -13.13 6.88
N GLY A 87 -11.88 -12.91 8.12
CA GLY A 87 -12.57 -12.12 9.12
C GLY A 87 -11.70 -10.95 9.57
N LEU A 88 -12.33 -9.82 9.88
CA LEU A 88 -11.63 -8.71 10.51
C LEU A 88 -11.65 -8.88 12.02
N VAL A 89 -10.49 -8.70 12.64
CA VAL A 89 -10.32 -8.69 14.09
C VAL A 89 -9.93 -7.27 14.48
N PRO A 90 -10.83 -6.49 15.10
CA PRO A 90 -10.57 -5.11 15.48
C PRO A 90 -9.25 -4.94 16.21
N ASP A 91 -8.54 -3.87 15.86
CA ASP A 91 -7.24 -3.48 16.44
C ASP A 91 -6.13 -4.55 16.35
N THR A 92 -6.37 -5.67 15.66
CA THR A 92 -5.46 -6.82 15.63
C THR A 92 -5.01 -7.16 14.22
N GLY A 93 -5.94 -7.39 13.30
CA GLY A 93 -5.57 -7.91 11.98
C GLY A 93 -6.71 -8.52 11.17
N VAL A 94 -6.32 -9.26 10.14
CA VAL A 94 -7.21 -10.07 9.30
C VAL A 94 -7.02 -11.53 9.67
N MET A 95 -8.05 -12.16 10.21
CA MET A 95 -8.07 -13.60 10.47
C MET A 95 -8.35 -14.37 9.18
N LEU A 96 -7.39 -15.18 8.76
CA LEU A 96 -7.54 -16.16 7.69
C LEU A 96 -7.94 -17.50 8.30
N SER A 97 -9.08 -18.03 7.86
CA SER A 97 -9.57 -19.36 8.22
C SER A 97 -9.66 -20.22 6.97
N ILE A 98 -9.06 -21.41 7.01
CA ILE A 98 -9.14 -22.43 5.97
C ILE A 98 -9.78 -23.66 6.60
N GLY A 99 -10.76 -24.24 5.90
CA GLY A 99 -11.45 -25.45 6.33
C GLY A 99 -11.48 -26.51 5.24
N ASN A 100 -11.58 -27.77 5.67
CA ASN A 100 -11.68 -28.92 4.78
C ASN A 100 -10.56 -28.98 3.72
N GLY A 101 -9.35 -28.54 4.09
CA GLY A 101 -8.18 -28.70 3.25
C GLY A 101 -7.77 -30.17 3.16
N TYR A 102 -7.03 -30.51 2.10
CA TYR A 102 -6.44 -31.83 1.94
C TYR A 102 -5.05 -31.75 1.35
N ILE A 103 -4.20 -32.70 1.71
CA ILE A 103 -2.81 -32.80 1.26
C ILE A 103 -2.49 -34.28 1.03
N ASN A 104 -2.05 -34.61 -0.18
CA ASN A 104 -1.53 -35.92 -0.53
C ASN A 104 -0.03 -35.82 -0.74
N LEU A 105 0.71 -36.72 -0.11
CA LEU A 105 2.16 -36.78 -0.08
C LEU A 105 2.62 -38.17 -0.52
N HIS A 106 3.74 -38.22 -1.20
CA HIS A 106 4.47 -39.45 -1.49
C HIS A 106 5.85 -39.36 -0.87
N GLY A 107 6.34 -40.44 -0.28
CA GLY A 107 7.67 -40.47 0.34
C GLY A 107 8.22 -41.87 0.50
N ASN A 108 9.42 -41.94 1.05
CA ASN A 108 10.12 -43.20 1.31
C ASN A 108 10.27 -43.43 2.80
N TRP A 109 10.17 -44.67 3.24
CA TRP A 109 10.43 -45.07 4.61
C TRP A 109 11.56 -46.09 4.68
N ARG A 110 12.30 -46.07 5.78
CA ARG A 110 13.32 -47.07 6.11
C ARG A 110 13.27 -47.32 7.61
N VAL A 111 13.36 -48.58 8.01
CA VAL A 111 13.47 -48.96 9.42
C VAL A 111 14.65 -49.88 9.66
N LYS A 112 15.13 -49.87 10.90
CA LYS A 112 16.15 -50.78 11.40
C LYS A 112 15.77 -51.25 12.80
N TYR A 113 15.69 -52.56 13.00
CA TYR A 113 15.34 -53.18 14.29
C TYR A 113 16.18 -54.44 14.56
N LEU A 114 16.20 -54.89 15.82
CA LEU A 114 17.00 -56.04 16.28
C LEU A 114 18.50 -55.98 15.86
N ARG A 115 19.06 -54.76 15.71
CA ARG A 115 20.42 -54.44 15.20
C ARG A 115 20.76 -54.91 13.78
N ILE A 116 20.15 -55.97 13.27
CA ILE A 116 20.51 -56.63 12.01
C ILE A 116 19.46 -56.48 10.90
N ILE A 117 18.18 -56.30 11.22
CA ILE A 117 17.11 -56.28 10.21
C ILE A 117 16.92 -54.85 9.71
N LYS A 118 16.94 -54.70 8.38
CA LYS A 118 16.67 -53.45 7.67
C LYS A 118 15.53 -53.68 6.70
N ASP A 119 14.59 -52.76 6.70
CA ASP A 119 13.47 -52.79 5.78
C ASP A 119 13.22 -51.38 5.22
N SER A 120 12.64 -51.30 4.03
CA SER A 120 12.39 -50.04 3.34
C SER A 120 11.32 -50.18 2.28
N GLY A 121 10.62 -49.09 2.03
CA GLY A 121 9.63 -49.00 0.97
C GLY A 121 9.20 -47.56 0.74
N SER A 122 8.06 -47.41 0.07
CA SER A 122 7.42 -46.11 -0.12
C SER A 122 6.10 -46.04 0.64
N PHE A 123 5.59 -44.83 0.82
CA PHE A 123 4.28 -44.59 1.40
C PHE A 123 3.56 -43.48 0.67
N ASP A 124 2.24 -43.62 0.59
CA ASP A 124 1.33 -42.54 0.23
C ASP A 124 0.60 -42.09 1.49
N LEU A 125 0.63 -40.79 1.74
CA LEU A 125 -0.03 -40.16 2.88
C LEU A 125 -1.13 -39.24 2.34
N ALA A 126 -2.36 -39.47 2.77
CA ALA A 126 -3.50 -38.62 2.50
C ALA A 126 -3.98 -37.97 3.80
N VAL A 127 -3.92 -36.65 3.84
CA VAL A 127 -4.41 -35.81 4.92
C VAL A 127 -5.71 -35.16 4.46
N SER A 128 -6.76 -35.30 5.27
CA SER A 128 -8.09 -34.74 5.00
C SER A 128 -8.58 -33.94 6.20
N GLU A 129 -9.60 -33.10 5.97
CA GLU A 129 -10.21 -32.27 7.02
C GLU A 129 -9.20 -31.32 7.70
N LEU A 130 -8.25 -30.81 6.92
CA LEU A 130 -7.30 -29.82 7.41
C LEU A 130 -8.03 -28.51 7.69
N THR A 131 -7.88 -28.01 8.92
CA THR A 131 -8.28 -26.67 9.30
C THR A 131 -7.03 -25.86 9.66
N ILE A 132 -6.98 -24.61 9.20
CA ILE A 132 -5.90 -23.66 9.50
C ILE A 132 -6.55 -22.35 9.90
N SER A 133 -6.08 -21.74 10.98
CA SER A 133 -6.47 -20.40 11.39
C SER A 133 -5.22 -19.59 11.72
N THR A 134 -5.16 -18.34 11.28
CA THR A 134 -4.09 -17.42 11.63
C THR A 134 -4.56 -15.98 11.50
N THR A 135 -4.02 -15.09 12.32
CA THR A 135 -4.26 -13.65 12.22
C THR A 135 -3.09 -12.98 11.52
N ILE A 136 -3.37 -12.25 10.45
CA ILE A 136 -2.41 -11.44 9.70
C ILE A 136 -2.50 -10.02 10.27
N ALA A 137 -1.47 -9.58 10.99
CA ALA A 137 -1.37 -8.23 11.52
C ALA A 137 -0.59 -7.34 10.53
N VAL A 138 -1.12 -6.14 10.28
CA VAL A 138 -0.45 -5.10 9.49
C VAL A 138 -0.17 -3.92 10.41
N MET A 139 1.08 -3.52 10.55
CA MET A 139 1.50 -2.45 11.46
C MET A 139 2.44 -1.49 10.75
N SER A 140 2.54 -0.26 11.27
CA SER A 140 3.61 0.67 10.88
C SER A 140 4.86 0.38 11.70
N ASP A 141 6.02 0.36 11.06
CA ASP A 141 7.28 0.53 11.78
C ASP A 141 7.54 2.01 12.12
N ASP A 142 8.65 2.27 12.82
CA ASP A 142 9.07 3.61 13.26
C ASP A 142 9.40 4.56 12.09
N THR A 143 9.55 4.03 10.87
CA THR A 143 9.83 4.82 9.65
C THR A 143 8.59 4.97 8.77
N GLY A 144 7.41 4.55 9.24
CA GLY A 144 6.16 4.63 8.48
C GLY A 144 5.96 3.50 7.46
N ARG A 145 6.75 2.41 7.52
CA ARG A 145 6.62 1.30 6.56
C ARG A 145 5.61 0.27 7.04
N PRO A 146 4.80 -0.29 6.12
CA PRO A 146 3.94 -1.41 6.45
C PRO A 146 4.79 -2.64 6.74
N THR A 147 4.53 -3.25 7.88
CA THR A 147 5.06 -4.53 8.28
C THR A 147 3.91 -5.51 8.38
N VAL A 148 4.10 -6.70 7.82
CA VAL A 148 3.11 -7.77 7.88
C VAL A 148 3.68 -8.89 8.75
N SER A 149 2.89 -9.31 9.72
CA SER A 149 3.23 -10.44 10.59
C SER A 149 2.06 -11.40 10.73
N MET A 150 2.36 -12.62 11.12
CA MET A 150 1.34 -13.58 11.53
C MET A 150 1.41 -13.81 13.01
N THR A 151 0.23 -13.87 13.62
CA THR A 151 0.04 -14.30 14.98
C THR A 151 -0.98 -15.43 15.03
N ASN A 152 -1.00 -16.15 16.16
CA ASN A 152 -2.04 -17.13 16.49
C ASN A 152 -2.29 -18.20 15.41
N CYS A 153 -1.22 -18.66 14.74
CA CYS A 153 -1.34 -19.71 13.73
C CYS A 153 -1.59 -21.08 14.39
N ALA A 154 -2.75 -21.66 14.12
CA ALA A 154 -3.12 -23.00 14.53
C ALA A 154 -3.52 -23.81 13.29
N ALA A 155 -3.14 -25.10 13.25
CA ALA A 155 -3.67 -26.03 12.28
C ALA A 155 -4.03 -27.36 12.96
N THR A 156 -5.16 -27.92 12.54
CA THR A 156 -5.68 -29.19 13.04
C THR A 156 -5.97 -30.10 11.87
N VAL A 157 -5.55 -31.35 11.99
CA VAL A 157 -5.82 -32.40 11.01
C VAL A 157 -6.91 -33.30 11.55
N GLY A 158 -8.02 -33.44 10.82
CA GLY A 158 -9.11 -34.34 11.20
C GLY A 158 -8.78 -35.80 10.90
N SER A 159 -8.30 -36.10 9.68
CA SER A 159 -8.00 -37.47 9.27
C SER A 159 -6.66 -37.60 8.57
N VAL A 160 -5.93 -38.64 8.93
CA VAL A 160 -4.65 -39.06 8.35
C VAL A 160 -4.81 -40.50 7.90
N ASN A 161 -4.61 -40.77 6.62
CA ASN A 161 -4.54 -42.11 6.06
C ASN A 161 -3.16 -42.34 5.44
N VAL A 162 -2.46 -43.39 5.89
CA VAL A 162 -1.16 -43.78 5.38
C VAL A 162 -1.25 -45.16 4.74
N LYS A 163 -0.83 -45.25 3.48
CA LYS A 163 -0.70 -46.51 2.75
C LYS A 163 0.78 -46.81 2.52
N PHE A 164 1.29 -47.85 3.17
CA PHE A 164 2.65 -48.33 2.96
C PHE A 164 2.71 -49.33 1.81
N HIS A 165 3.76 -49.23 1.02
CA HIS A 165 4.14 -50.21 0.02
C HIS A 165 5.45 -50.87 0.47
N GLY A 166 5.46 -52.20 0.59
CA GLY A 166 6.63 -52.96 1.08
C GLY A 166 6.48 -53.65 2.44
N GLY A 167 5.28 -53.76 3.03
CA GLY A 167 5.02 -54.73 4.12
C GLY A 167 5.08 -54.20 5.56
N ALA A 168 5.00 -52.89 5.79
CA ALA A 168 5.18 -52.29 7.13
C ALA A 168 3.95 -51.53 7.65
N SER A 169 2.78 -52.16 7.62
CA SER A 169 1.49 -51.58 8.06
C SER A 169 1.46 -51.13 9.52
N TRP A 170 2.34 -51.67 10.38
CA TRP A 170 2.44 -51.33 11.81
C TRP A 170 3.06 -49.94 12.09
N LEU A 171 3.66 -49.27 11.10
CA LEU A 171 4.21 -47.90 11.27
C LEU A 171 3.16 -46.78 11.29
N TYR A 172 1.87 -47.11 11.16
CA TYR A 172 0.77 -46.14 11.05
C TYR A 172 0.71 -45.12 12.20
N ASN A 173 1.00 -45.56 13.43
CA ASN A 173 0.84 -44.74 14.65
C ASN A 173 1.91 -43.64 14.82
N LEU A 174 2.97 -43.64 14.01
CA LEU A 174 4.06 -42.66 14.07
C LEU A 174 3.79 -41.34 13.34
N PHE A 175 2.78 -41.31 12.45
CA PHE A 175 2.63 -40.24 11.48
C PHE A 175 1.74 -39.08 11.95
N SER A 176 0.71 -39.32 12.77
CA SER A 176 -0.32 -38.33 13.09
C SER A 176 0.23 -37.09 13.83
N SER A 177 1.05 -37.29 14.86
CA SER A 177 1.65 -36.21 15.66
C SER A 177 2.66 -35.38 14.86
N PHE A 178 3.42 -36.03 13.97
CA PHE A 178 4.39 -35.37 13.12
C PHE A 178 3.72 -34.44 12.09
N ILE A 179 2.65 -34.91 11.43
CA ILE A 179 1.98 -34.16 10.37
C ILE A 179 1.43 -32.83 10.89
N ASN A 180 0.84 -32.82 12.08
CA ASN A 180 0.33 -31.59 12.72
C ASN A 180 1.44 -30.54 12.88
N LYS A 181 2.60 -30.94 13.42
CA LYS A 181 3.72 -30.03 13.71
C LYS A 181 4.43 -29.56 12.44
N ALA A 182 4.68 -30.47 11.50
CA ALA A 182 5.35 -30.17 10.24
C ALA A 182 4.51 -29.24 9.34
N LEU A 183 3.20 -29.43 9.32
CA LEU A 183 2.28 -28.64 8.52
C LEU A 183 2.11 -27.22 9.05
N CYS A 184 1.96 -27.03 10.37
CA CYS A 184 1.99 -25.70 11.01
C CYS A 184 3.29 -24.96 10.71
N ASN A 185 4.44 -25.63 10.85
CA ASN A 185 5.74 -25.02 10.58
C ASN A 185 5.90 -24.65 9.09
N ALA A 186 5.43 -25.50 8.18
CA ALA A 186 5.47 -25.24 6.74
C ALA A 186 4.56 -24.06 6.35
N LEU A 187 3.34 -23.98 6.90
CA LEU A 187 2.41 -22.88 6.70
C LEU A 187 2.92 -21.57 7.29
N GLN A 188 3.44 -21.59 8.52
CA GLN A 188 4.07 -20.43 9.16
C GLN A 188 5.26 -19.91 8.35
N LYS A 189 6.10 -20.82 7.84
CA LYS A 189 7.21 -20.46 6.95
C LYS A 189 6.70 -19.86 5.64
N GLN A 190 5.61 -20.39 5.07
CA GLN A 190 5.07 -19.85 3.83
C GLN A 190 4.41 -18.52 3.98
N VAL A 191 3.63 -18.28 5.03
CA VAL A 191 3.02 -16.98 5.19
C VAL A 191 4.05 -15.94 5.65
N ARG A 192 5.10 -16.33 6.38
CA ARG A 192 6.30 -15.49 6.54
C ARG A 192 6.94 -15.14 5.19
N ASN A 193 7.02 -16.09 4.26
CA ASN A 193 7.55 -15.86 2.92
C ASN A 193 6.56 -15.16 1.97
N LEU A 194 5.24 -15.30 2.15
CA LEU A 194 4.20 -14.57 1.41
C LEU A 194 4.13 -13.11 1.90
N GLY A 195 4.46 -12.86 3.16
CA GLY A 195 4.71 -11.53 3.70
C GLY A 195 5.92 -10.82 3.11
N CYS A 196 6.76 -11.49 2.31
CA CYS A 196 7.97 -10.91 1.70
C CYS A 196 8.07 -11.03 0.17
N ASP A 197 7.18 -11.79 -0.49
CA ASP A 197 7.17 -12.01 -1.96
C ASP A 197 5.86 -11.51 -2.59
N CYS A 198 5.25 -10.49 -2.01
CA CYS A 198 4.28 -9.71 -2.77
C CYS A 198 5.07 -8.89 -3.80
N PRO A 199 4.63 -8.70 -5.04
CA PRO A 199 5.25 -7.73 -5.95
C PRO A 199 5.26 -6.31 -5.35
N LEU A 200 4.40 -6.04 -4.35
CA LEU A 200 4.40 -4.83 -3.52
C LEU A 200 5.57 -4.74 -2.52
N TYR A 201 6.25 -5.84 -2.22
CA TYR A 201 7.43 -5.93 -1.35
C TYR A 201 8.70 -6.13 -2.18
N HIS A 202 8.81 -5.41 -3.30
CA HIS A 202 10.16 -5.07 -3.76
C HIS A 202 10.84 -4.25 -2.65
N PRO A 203 12.14 -4.48 -2.41
CA PRO A 203 12.85 -3.92 -1.29
C PRO A 203 12.77 -2.40 -1.32
N LEU A 204 12.30 -1.83 -0.21
CA LEU A 204 12.65 -0.54 0.36
C LEU A 204 13.08 0.54 -0.66
N ASP A 205 12.19 1.47 -1.02
CA ASP A 205 12.51 2.92 -1.19
C ASP A 205 11.33 3.77 -1.70
N VAL A 206 10.25 3.18 -2.21
CA VAL A 206 9.09 3.95 -2.73
C VAL A 206 8.13 4.40 -1.61
N PHE A 207 8.66 5.08 -0.59
CA PHE A 207 7.86 6.01 0.21
C PHE A 207 7.80 7.34 -0.50
N LEU A 208 8.90 7.71 -1.16
CA LEU A 208 9.00 8.85 -2.05
C LEU A 208 8.86 8.35 -3.49
N ALA A 209 7.81 8.82 -4.16
CA ALA A 209 7.63 8.57 -5.58
C ALA A 209 7.88 9.86 -6.34
N GLU A 210 8.85 9.86 -7.25
CA GLU A 210 9.05 10.97 -8.19
C GLU A 210 7.81 11.12 -9.07
N VAL A 211 7.31 12.35 -9.15
CA VAL A 211 6.14 12.72 -9.96
C VAL A 211 6.61 13.30 -11.28
N ASP A 212 7.60 14.20 -11.21
CA ASP A 212 8.27 14.82 -12.34
C ASP A 212 9.65 15.39 -11.92
N GLN A 213 10.26 16.21 -12.77
CA GLN A 213 11.58 16.83 -12.50
C GLN A 213 11.61 17.81 -11.31
N TYR A 214 10.46 18.23 -10.78
CA TYR A 214 10.37 19.20 -9.68
C TYR A 214 9.94 18.56 -8.37
N ALA A 215 9.08 17.54 -8.43
CA ALA A 215 8.31 17.08 -7.30
C ALA A 215 8.38 15.56 -7.10
N GLU A 216 8.46 15.16 -5.84
CA GLU A 216 8.26 13.80 -5.35
C GLU A 216 7.15 13.81 -4.29
N ILE A 217 6.45 12.69 -4.09
CA ILE A 217 5.40 12.56 -3.08
C ILE A 217 5.73 11.45 -2.08
N GLU A 218 5.60 11.78 -0.79
CA GLU A 218 5.78 10.85 0.31
C GLU A 218 4.47 10.16 0.72
N TYR A 219 4.46 8.83 0.76
CA TYR A 219 3.34 7.97 1.16
C TYR A 219 3.65 7.09 2.38
N SER A 220 4.54 7.53 3.26
CA SER A 220 4.76 6.88 4.56
C SER A 220 3.47 6.81 5.39
N MET A 221 3.28 5.70 6.09
CA MET A 221 2.15 5.57 7.01
C MET A 221 2.38 6.47 8.21
N VAL A 222 1.37 7.26 8.55
CA VAL A 222 1.43 8.13 9.74
C VAL A 222 1.16 7.36 11.05
N GLY A 223 0.84 6.07 10.93
CA GLY A 223 0.57 5.15 12.01
C GLY A 223 0.07 3.81 11.49
N SER A 224 -0.05 2.82 12.38
CA SER A 224 -0.59 1.49 12.03
C SER A 224 -2.03 1.61 11.49
N PRO A 225 -2.42 0.75 10.53
CA PRO A 225 -3.80 0.72 10.02
C PRO A 225 -4.83 0.53 11.13
N VAL A 226 -5.96 1.24 11.01
CA VAL A 226 -7.11 1.07 11.91
C VAL A 226 -8.00 -0.01 11.34
N ILE A 227 -8.21 -1.08 12.10
CA ILE A 227 -9.01 -2.23 11.66
C ILE A 227 -10.32 -2.23 12.43
N SER A 228 -11.43 -2.13 11.70
CA SER A 228 -12.79 -2.22 12.23
C SER A 228 -13.42 -3.58 11.89
N ASN A 229 -14.69 -3.76 12.24
CA ASN A 229 -15.43 -4.97 11.85
C ASN A 229 -15.75 -5.05 10.34
N THR A 230 -15.65 -3.94 9.60
CA THR A 230 -16.10 -3.86 8.20
C THR A 230 -15.01 -3.41 7.22
N SER A 231 -13.93 -2.81 7.73
CA SER A 231 -12.89 -2.20 6.89
C SER A 231 -11.53 -2.10 7.59
N ILE A 232 -10.50 -1.94 6.77
CA ILE A 232 -9.13 -1.60 7.16
C ILE A 232 -8.82 -0.21 6.60
N ASP A 233 -8.48 0.73 7.47
CA ASP A 233 -8.14 2.11 7.11
C ASP A 233 -6.65 2.37 7.29
N LEU A 234 -5.96 2.67 6.19
CA LEU A 234 -4.56 3.07 6.18
C LEU A 234 -4.47 4.60 6.09
N GLY A 235 -3.71 5.20 7.00
CA GLY A 235 -3.39 6.63 6.98
C GLY A 235 -1.99 6.86 6.40
N LEU A 236 -1.90 7.65 5.34
CA LEU A 236 -0.66 7.99 4.64
C LEU A 236 -0.38 9.50 4.75
N LYS A 237 0.91 9.85 4.73
CA LYS A 237 1.38 11.22 4.79
C LYS A 237 0.92 12.04 3.59
N GLY A 238 1.09 11.51 2.36
CA GLY A 238 0.54 12.07 1.13
C GLY A 238 0.98 13.50 0.87
N GLU A 239 2.29 13.74 0.94
CA GLU A 239 2.88 15.08 0.96
C GLU A 239 3.90 15.26 -0.16
N PHE A 240 3.83 16.37 -0.88
CA PHE A 240 4.79 16.68 -1.94
C PHE A 240 6.02 17.41 -1.40
N TYR A 241 7.17 17.07 -1.97
CA TYR A 241 8.45 17.71 -1.71
C TYR A 241 9.16 18.08 -3.02
N ASN A 242 10.00 19.11 -2.99
CA ASN A 242 10.91 19.39 -4.09
C ASN A 242 12.06 18.38 -4.07
N ILE A 243 12.37 17.78 -5.23
CA ILE A 243 13.47 16.83 -5.35
C ILE A 243 14.79 17.49 -4.91
N GLY A 244 15.51 16.83 -3.99
CA GLY A 244 16.76 17.33 -3.40
C GLY A 244 16.60 18.48 -2.39
N GLN A 245 15.38 19.00 -2.17
CA GLN A 245 15.08 20.05 -1.19
C GLN A 245 13.79 19.74 -0.43
N HIS A 246 13.91 18.79 0.51
CA HIS A 246 12.86 18.40 1.43
C HIS A 246 12.59 19.50 2.48
N LYS A 247 11.72 20.45 2.14
CA LYS A 247 11.24 21.47 3.09
C LYS A 247 9.74 21.33 3.30
N GLU A 248 9.37 21.17 4.57
CA GLU A 248 7.99 21.14 5.04
C GLU A 248 7.22 22.42 4.63
N PRO A 249 5.97 22.29 4.18
CA PRO A 249 5.07 23.40 3.96
C PRO A 249 4.69 24.06 5.30
N PRO A 250 4.37 25.37 5.31
CA PRO A 250 4.03 26.11 6.52
C PRO A 250 2.58 25.86 7.01
N PHE A 251 2.02 24.69 6.73
CA PHE A 251 0.66 24.28 7.06
C PHE A 251 0.61 22.78 7.36
N SER A 252 -0.48 22.28 7.94
CA SER A 252 -0.58 20.88 8.38
C SER A 252 -1.90 20.23 7.94
N PRO A 253 -1.93 18.89 7.81
CA PRO A 253 -3.14 18.19 7.39
C PRO A 253 -4.24 18.26 8.45
N THR A 254 -5.47 18.50 7.99
CA THR A 254 -6.67 18.44 8.82
C THR A 254 -7.26 17.02 8.81
N PRO A 255 -7.74 16.51 9.95
CA PRO A 255 -8.43 15.22 9.98
C PRO A 255 -9.65 15.22 9.06
N PHE A 256 -9.86 14.12 8.36
CA PHE A 256 -11.08 13.87 7.58
C PHE A 256 -11.50 12.41 7.71
N SER A 257 -12.76 12.11 7.42
CA SER A 257 -13.33 10.76 7.47
C SER A 257 -13.97 10.38 6.15
N PHE A 258 -14.02 9.09 5.86
CA PHE A 258 -14.85 8.59 4.77
C PHE A 258 -16.33 8.65 5.14
N LEU A 259 -17.18 8.87 4.14
CA LEU A 259 -18.60 8.57 4.24
C LEU A 259 -18.80 7.07 4.43
N SER A 260 -19.85 6.69 5.16
CA SER A 260 -20.17 5.30 5.55
C SER A 260 -20.61 4.39 4.39
N GLN A 261 -20.21 4.67 3.15
CA GLN A 261 -20.54 3.83 2.01
C GLN A 261 -19.45 2.77 1.82
N ASP A 262 -19.85 1.50 1.90
CA ASP A 262 -18.98 0.32 1.74
C ASP A 262 -19.38 -0.52 0.50
N THR A 263 -19.71 0.15 -0.61
CA THR A 263 -20.14 -0.49 -1.88
C THR A 263 -18.99 -1.03 -2.73
N ASP A 264 -17.83 -0.39 -2.64
CA ASP A 264 -16.65 -0.63 -3.47
C ASP A 264 -15.55 -1.33 -2.69
N MET A 265 -14.58 -1.88 -3.41
CA MET A 265 -13.48 -2.65 -2.79
C MET A 265 -12.51 -1.74 -2.05
N ILE A 266 -12.22 -0.57 -2.62
CA ILE A 266 -11.21 0.37 -2.14
C ILE A 266 -11.78 1.78 -2.23
N TYR A 267 -11.55 2.57 -1.18
CA TYR A 267 -11.78 4.02 -1.20
C TYR A 267 -10.46 4.75 -0.95
N ILE A 268 -10.25 5.83 -1.69
CA ILE A 268 -9.09 6.70 -1.50
C ILE A 268 -9.62 8.10 -1.22
N GLY A 269 -9.20 8.64 -0.08
CA GLY A 269 -9.51 10.01 0.32
C GLY A 269 -8.23 10.82 0.25
N VAL A 270 -8.28 11.96 -0.43
CA VAL A 270 -7.17 12.89 -0.57
C VAL A 270 -7.60 14.21 0.05
N SER A 271 -6.82 14.72 0.99
CA SER A 271 -7.10 15.99 1.65
C SER A 271 -6.64 17.18 0.80
N ALA A 272 -7.18 18.36 1.11
CA ALA A 272 -6.70 19.60 0.51
C ALA A 272 -5.21 19.85 0.80
N PHE A 273 -4.69 19.33 1.92
CA PHE A 273 -3.27 19.43 2.27
C PHE A 273 -2.37 18.83 1.18
N THR A 274 -2.67 17.63 0.69
CA THR A 274 -1.89 16.96 -0.36
C THR A 274 -1.82 17.79 -1.64
N ILE A 275 -2.91 18.44 -2.03
CA ILE A 275 -2.93 19.27 -3.24
C ILE A 275 -2.23 20.62 -3.00
N ASN A 276 -2.38 21.19 -1.80
CA ASN A 276 -1.71 22.44 -1.44
C ASN A 276 -0.19 22.27 -1.29
N SER A 277 0.29 21.12 -0.79
CA SER A 277 1.73 20.83 -0.74
C SER A 277 2.33 20.74 -2.14
N ALA A 278 1.61 20.15 -3.11
CA ALA A 278 2.01 20.23 -4.52
C ALA A 278 2.11 21.69 -5.01
N GLY A 279 1.08 22.51 -4.74
CA GLY A 279 1.09 23.94 -5.08
C GLY A 279 2.28 24.69 -4.49
N PHE A 280 2.65 24.38 -3.24
CA PHE A 280 3.83 24.93 -2.55
C PHE A 280 5.14 24.54 -3.27
N VAL A 281 5.31 23.26 -3.57
CA VAL A 281 6.48 22.69 -4.26
C VAL A 281 6.67 23.29 -5.66
N TYR A 282 5.62 23.33 -6.47
CA TYR A 282 5.71 23.88 -7.83
C TYR A 282 5.90 25.40 -7.85
N ASN A 283 5.29 26.12 -6.92
CA ASN A 283 5.50 27.56 -6.79
C ASN A 283 6.96 27.87 -6.45
N ARG A 284 7.52 27.13 -5.48
CA ARG A 284 8.91 27.30 -5.04
C ARG A 284 9.93 26.91 -6.11
N ALA A 285 9.62 25.90 -6.92
CA ALA A 285 10.44 25.53 -8.07
C ALA A 285 10.41 26.58 -9.20
N GLY A 286 9.55 27.61 -9.12
CA GLY A 286 9.33 28.55 -10.21
C GLY A 286 8.66 27.91 -11.44
N ALA A 287 8.02 26.75 -11.26
CA ALA A 287 7.39 25.98 -12.32
C ALA A 287 6.01 26.54 -12.71
N LEU A 288 5.35 27.27 -11.80
CA LEU A 288 4.05 27.90 -12.03
C LEU A 288 4.17 29.22 -12.80
N ARG A 289 4.71 29.12 -14.02
CA ARG A 289 4.86 30.24 -14.95
C ARG A 289 4.57 29.83 -16.39
N LEU A 290 4.01 30.75 -17.17
CA LEU A 290 3.64 30.50 -18.56
C LEU A 290 3.82 31.77 -19.39
N TYR A 291 4.44 31.63 -20.57
CA TYR A 291 4.34 32.65 -21.61
C TYR A 291 3.09 32.39 -22.45
N ILE A 292 2.23 33.40 -22.58
CA ILE A 292 1.13 33.43 -23.54
C ILE A 292 1.60 34.24 -24.76
N THR A 293 1.61 33.59 -25.91
CA THR A 293 1.97 34.17 -27.19
C THR A 293 0.75 34.28 -28.11
N ASP A 294 0.86 35.10 -29.16
CA ASP A 294 -0.25 35.36 -30.07
C ASP A 294 -0.74 34.10 -30.81
N ASP A 295 0.13 33.15 -31.09
CA ASP A 295 -0.22 31.86 -31.71
C ASP A 295 -1.09 30.96 -30.81
N MET A 296 -1.07 31.18 -29.49
CA MET A 296 -1.96 30.48 -28.56
C MET A 296 -3.39 31.03 -28.57
N ILE A 297 -3.62 32.19 -29.21
CA ILE A 297 -4.94 32.80 -29.30
C ILE A 297 -5.68 32.24 -30.52
N PRO A 298 -6.92 31.73 -30.36
CA PRO A 298 -7.73 31.26 -31.48
C PRO A 298 -7.85 32.31 -32.60
N SER A 299 -7.74 31.87 -33.85
CA SER A 299 -7.74 32.77 -35.03
C SER A 299 -9.01 33.61 -35.16
N GLY A 300 -10.16 33.13 -34.66
CA GLY A 300 -11.42 33.87 -34.63
C GLY A 300 -11.55 34.90 -33.50
N SER A 301 -10.56 35.01 -32.61
CA SER A 301 -10.58 36.01 -31.54
C SER A 301 -10.38 37.43 -32.12
N PRO A 302 -11.22 38.41 -31.75
CA PRO A 302 -11.03 39.80 -32.17
C PRO A 302 -9.82 40.46 -31.48
N ILE A 303 -9.34 39.86 -30.39
CA ILE A 303 -8.18 40.35 -29.63
C ILE A 303 -6.97 39.52 -30.03
N ARG A 304 -5.93 40.20 -30.52
CA ARG A 304 -4.59 39.67 -30.82
C ARG A 304 -3.55 40.29 -29.88
N LEU A 305 -2.47 39.55 -29.61
CA LEU A 305 -1.33 40.01 -28.82
C LEU A 305 -0.34 40.76 -29.71
N ASN A 306 -0.69 42.00 -30.06
CA ASN A 306 0.20 42.95 -30.71
C ASN A 306 -0.10 44.37 -30.24
N THR A 307 0.87 45.27 -30.42
CA THR A 307 0.82 46.65 -29.95
C THR A 307 -0.28 47.46 -30.63
N LYS A 308 -0.65 47.12 -31.87
CA LYS A 308 -1.73 47.79 -32.60
C LYS A 308 -3.09 47.53 -31.96
N THR A 309 -3.39 46.26 -31.66
CA THR A 309 -4.63 45.89 -30.95
C THR A 309 -4.63 46.48 -29.55
N PHE A 310 -3.55 46.35 -28.78
CA PHE A 310 -3.47 46.90 -27.42
C PHE A 310 -3.45 48.43 -27.38
N GLY A 311 -2.96 49.08 -28.44
CA GLY A 311 -2.95 50.53 -28.63
C GLY A 311 -4.34 51.15 -28.68
N THR A 312 -5.36 50.36 -29.02
CA THR A 312 -6.77 50.80 -28.93
C THR A 312 -7.21 51.05 -27.48
N PHE A 313 -6.64 50.32 -26.53
CA PHE A 313 -6.92 50.46 -25.09
C PHE A 313 -5.89 51.36 -24.39
N ILE A 314 -4.62 51.25 -24.77
CA ILE A 314 -3.49 52.00 -24.19
C ILE A 314 -2.70 52.66 -25.32
N PRO A 315 -3.08 53.88 -25.78
CA PRO A 315 -2.52 54.51 -26.98
C PRO A 315 -1.00 54.71 -26.96
N GLN A 316 -0.38 54.80 -25.78
CA GLN A 316 1.07 54.97 -25.65
C GLN A 316 1.86 53.72 -26.07
N ILE A 317 1.26 52.53 -26.01
CA ILE A 317 1.93 51.29 -26.43
C ILE A 317 2.23 51.33 -27.92
N GLU A 318 1.23 51.63 -28.76
CA GLU A 318 1.43 51.70 -30.21
C GLU A 318 2.30 52.89 -30.63
N LYS A 319 2.26 54.00 -29.89
CA LYS A 319 3.15 55.15 -30.18
C LYS A 319 4.62 54.84 -29.94
N MET A 320 4.94 54.15 -28.84
CA MET A 320 6.33 53.85 -28.48
C MET A 320 6.87 52.59 -29.14
N TYR A 321 6.00 51.62 -29.41
CA TYR A 321 6.35 50.29 -29.95
C TYR A 321 5.45 49.94 -31.14
N PRO A 322 5.50 50.68 -32.26
CA PRO A 322 4.54 50.54 -33.35
C PRO A 322 4.62 49.19 -34.06
N GLY A 323 3.48 48.51 -34.20
CA GLY A 323 3.35 47.28 -34.99
C GLY A 323 4.09 46.04 -34.46
N LEU A 324 4.53 46.02 -33.21
CA LEU A 324 5.25 44.88 -32.63
C LEU A 324 4.31 43.80 -32.09
N MET A 325 4.78 42.55 -32.10
CA MET A 325 4.10 41.44 -31.42
C MET A 325 4.31 41.53 -29.91
N MET A 326 3.35 41.00 -29.16
CA MET A 326 3.40 40.97 -27.70
C MET A 326 3.42 39.54 -27.17
N LYS A 327 3.97 39.36 -25.97
CA LYS A 327 3.76 38.15 -25.16
C LYS A 327 3.49 38.53 -23.71
N LEU A 328 2.74 37.69 -23.02
CA LEU A 328 2.40 37.87 -21.61
C LEU A 328 3.12 36.79 -20.79
N LEU A 329 3.89 37.21 -19.78
CA LEU A 329 4.41 36.30 -18.78
C LEU A 329 3.44 36.24 -17.61
N VAL A 330 2.82 35.09 -17.39
CA VAL A 330 1.96 34.81 -16.26
C VAL A 330 2.75 34.03 -15.23
N GLU A 331 2.88 34.55 -14.01
CA GLU A 331 3.66 33.95 -12.91
C GLU A 331 2.88 34.00 -11.61
N THR A 332 2.83 32.91 -10.84
CA THR A 332 2.20 32.93 -9.52
C THR A 332 2.99 33.80 -8.54
N VAL A 333 2.30 34.62 -7.76
CA VAL A 333 2.90 35.44 -6.70
C VAL A 333 3.19 34.60 -5.46
N LYS A 334 2.34 33.60 -5.23
CA LYS A 334 2.41 32.63 -4.14
C LYS A 334 1.72 31.34 -4.57
N GLU A 335 1.91 30.28 -3.81
CA GLU A 335 1.27 29.00 -4.05
C GLU A 335 -0.27 29.14 -4.15
N PRO A 336 -0.90 28.47 -5.12
CA PRO A 336 -2.35 28.46 -5.24
C PRO A 336 -2.96 27.77 -4.01
N LEU A 337 -4.09 28.27 -3.55
CA LEU A 337 -4.85 27.69 -2.45
C LEU A 337 -6.03 26.89 -2.99
N ILE A 338 -6.06 25.61 -2.63
CA ILE A 338 -7.14 24.68 -2.93
C ILE A 338 -7.89 24.39 -1.64
N THR A 339 -9.22 24.56 -1.66
CA THR A 339 -10.10 24.17 -0.55
C THR A 339 -11.15 23.19 -1.01
N PHE A 340 -11.44 22.22 -0.14
CA PHE A 340 -12.49 21.24 -0.32
C PHE A 340 -13.66 21.57 0.59
N GLU A 341 -14.83 21.67 -0.02
CA GLU A 341 -16.10 21.86 0.63
C GLU A 341 -17.07 20.78 0.14
N PRO A 342 -18.18 20.57 0.86
CA PRO A 342 -19.34 19.88 0.34
C PRO A 342 -19.66 20.08 -1.13
N ASN A 343 -19.41 19.01 -1.91
CA ASN A 343 -19.62 18.93 -3.36
C ASN A 343 -18.87 20.01 -4.16
N ASN A 344 -17.90 20.70 -3.59
CA ASN A 344 -17.26 21.85 -4.22
C ASN A 344 -15.76 21.83 -4.00
N VAL A 345 -15.03 22.14 -5.07
CA VAL A 345 -13.60 22.45 -5.01
C VAL A 345 -13.43 23.90 -5.42
N THR A 346 -12.72 24.65 -4.59
CA THR A 346 -12.34 26.03 -4.89
C THR A 346 -10.84 26.09 -5.10
N VAL A 347 -10.42 26.73 -6.18
CA VAL A 347 -9.03 27.08 -6.45
C VAL A 347 -8.91 28.59 -6.43
N GLN A 348 -8.00 29.12 -5.63
CA GLN A 348 -7.67 30.54 -5.58
C GLN A 348 -6.20 30.73 -5.92
N ALA A 349 -5.93 31.52 -6.95
CA ALA A 349 -4.57 31.82 -7.40
C ALA A 349 -4.38 33.34 -7.49
N SER A 350 -3.19 33.78 -7.08
CA SER A 350 -2.73 35.15 -7.27
C SER A 350 -1.52 35.13 -8.19
N SER A 351 -1.57 35.91 -9.26
CA SER A 351 -0.56 35.89 -10.31
C SER A 351 -0.24 37.30 -10.79
N THR A 352 0.98 37.49 -11.27
CA THR A 352 1.37 38.67 -12.05
C THR A 352 1.29 38.33 -13.52
N VAL A 353 0.86 39.30 -14.32
CA VAL A 353 0.88 39.22 -15.78
C VAL A 353 1.74 40.37 -16.29
N THR A 354 2.95 40.08 -16.73
CA THR A 354 3.85 41.06 -17.30
C THR A 354 3.74 41.03 -18.82
N ALA A 355 3.32 42.14 -19.42
CA ALA A 355 3.26 42.29 -20.86
C ALA A 355 4.59 42.79 -21.42
N TYR A 356 5.06 42.14 -22.48
CA TYR A 356 6.27 42.53 -23.21
C TYR A 356 5.96 42.80 -24.67
N ALA A 357 6.58 43.82 -25.25
CA ALA A 357 6.75 43.94 -26.70
C ALA A 357 8.00 43.16 -27.14
N ILE A 358 7.87 42.43 -28.25
CA ILE A 358 8.97 41.65 -28.84
C ILE A 358 9.64 42.54 -29.88
N GLN A 359 10.87 42.97 -29.59
CA GLN A 359 11.67 43.78 -30.50
C GLN A 359 12.15 42.95 -31.71
N PRO A 360 12.55 43.60 -32.83
CA PRO A 360 13.09 42.90 -34.00
C PRO A 360 14.32 42.01 -33.70
N ASN A 361 15.11 42.37 -32.69
CA ASN A 361 16.26 41.59 -32.20
C ASN A 361 15.87 40.52 -31.15
N SER A 362 14.58 40.21 -31.00
CA SER A 362 14.01 39.29 -29.99
C SER A 362 14.15 39.72 -28.53
N THR A 363 14.64 40.93 -28.25
CA THR A 363 14.65 41.45 -26.87
C THR A 363 13.24 41.81 -26.41
N LEU A 364 13.01 41.70 -25.11
CA LEU A 364 11.70 41.94 -24.51
C LEU A 364 11.69 43.29 -23.82
N SER A 365 10.86 44.21 -24.33
CA SER A 365 10.64 45.50 -23.68
C SER A 365 9.41 45.39 -22.78
N PRO A 366 9.53 45.57 -21.44
CA PRO A 366 8.39 45.52 -20.54
C PRO A 366 7.45 46.70 -20.83
N LEU A 367 6.15 46.41 -20.85
CA LEU A 367 5.11 47.40 -21.15
C LEU A 367 4.33 47.78 -19.88
N PHE A 368 3.74 46.78 -19.22
CA PHE A 368 2.97 46.96 -18.00
C PHE A 368 2.89 45.64 -17.22
N VAL A 369 2.54 45.73 -15.93
CA VAL A 369 2.33 44.59 -15.04
C VAL A 369 0.92 44.66 -14.47
N LEU A 370 0.18 43.56 -14.56
CA LEU A 370 -1.13 43.40 -13.93
C LEU A 370 -1.05 42.40 -12.78
N ASN A 371 -1.77 42.68 -11.70
CA ASN A 371 -1.99 41.72 -10.63
C ASN A 371 -3.37 41.07 -10.85
N LEU A 372 -3.39 39.75 -11.01
CA LEU A 372 -4.59 38.96 -11.22
C LEU A 372 -4.87 38.11 -9.98
N VAL A 373 -6.09 38.21 -9.46
CA VAL A 373 -6.60 37.26 -8.46
C VAL A 373 -7.78 36.54 -9.08
N SER A 374 -7.64 35.22 -9.22
CA SER A 374 -8.71 34.36 -9.73
C SER A 374 -9.20 33.44 -8.62
N ARG A 375 -10.53 33.29 -8.53
CA ARG A 375 -11.19 32.30 -7.69
C ARG A 375 -12.16 31.51 -8.55
N THR A 376 -11.85 30.24 -8.76
CA THR A 376 -12.69 29.34 -9.55
C THR A 376 -13.30 28.29 -8.63
N ARG A 377 -14.62 28.17 -8.66
CA ARG A 377 -15.37 27.15 -7.92
C ARG A 377 -15.97 26.17 -8.93
N ARG A 378 -15.70 24.87 -8.73
CA ARG A 378 -16.29 23.81 -9.54
C ARG A 378 -17.17 22.93 -8.67
N ASN A 379 -18.40 22.71 -9.14
CA ASN A 379 -19.35 21.80 -8.52
C ASN A 379 -18.98 20.36 -8.91
N ASN A 380 -18.62 19.55 -7.93
CA ASN A 380 -18.10 18.20 -8.09
C ASN A 380 -19.23 17.16 -8.00
N GLN A 381 -20.21 17.24 -8.90
CA GLN A 381 -21.24 16.18 -9.00
C GLN A 381 -20.70 14.84 -9.55
N LYS A 382 -19.43 14.75 -10.00
CA LYS A 382 -18.88 13.55 -10.67
C LYS A 382 -17.52 13.05 -10.14
N PHE A 383 -16.96 13.64 -9.08
CA PHE A 383 -15.95 12.97 -8.27
C PHE A 383 -16.69 12.55 -7.01
N TYR A 384 -16.94 11.25 -6.85
CA TYR A 384 -17.84 10.70 -5.84
C TYR A 384 -17.70 11.41 -4.48
N LYS A 385 -18.83 11.97 -4.02
CA LYS A 385 -19.07 12.64 -2.73
C LYS A 385 -17.99 12.32 -1.68
N ILE A 386 -17.19 13.33 -1.34
CA ILE A 386 -16.43 13.39 -0.09
C ILE A 386 -16.99 14.59 0.69
N ILE A 387 -17.77 14.28 1.72
CA ILE A 387 -17.93 15.06 2.97
C ILE A 387 -18.16 14.05 4.06
#